data_AF-A0A382RE12-F1
#
_entry.id   AF-A0A382RE12-F1
#
_cell.length_a   1.000
_cell.length_b   1.000
_cell.length_c   1.000
_cell.angle_alpha   90.00
_cell.angle_beta   90.00
_cell.angle_gamma   90.00
#
_symmetry.space_group_name_H-M   'P 1'
#
loop_
_entity.id
_entity.type
_entity.pdbx_description
1 polymer ?
#
loop_
_entity_poly.entity_id
_entity_poly.type
_entity_poly.pdbx_seq_one_letter_code
_entity_poly.pdbx_strand_id
1 'polypeptide(L)'
;DGRMTGMIKNGGDKTFLNFRVYALIKDQNEQILDVASSQQFGIMHPGETLEFEMIPDPKIVNEINSYSCFSFGDESVLPLNADRNGEQYTFRYDSGALFHDGKFSSDTTELKMTSLNSFFGELNASFEFPQSSMHENFEVYLDGSSYSNDGTTLYKEKVTNLQSLDEMGNWHVYFTVPGFYQGDVIVKGFHEPDGTVEVPEELDISNMVYAEMTTGQVTNIIAKTTEDSLVISLETTEDGILSFTTSDFLIRPFSDGGFFVLVDGEEIDSATYENKILTIPYTAQTEKIEVYGSYVIPEFGTIAIIVLAVAVVSIIALSRKN
;
A
#
# COMPACT_ATOMS: atom_id res chain seq x y z
N ASP A 1 -22.53 -21.86 15.76
CA ASP A 1 -21.29 -21.86 14.95
C ASP A 1 -20.53 -20.54 15.06
N GLY A 2 -21.06 -19.53 15.76
CA GLY A 2 -20.33 -18.30 16.09
C GLY A 2 -20.31 -17.27 14.96
N ARG A 3 -20.85 -17.62 13.78
CA ARG A 3 -20.91 -16.73 12.62
C ARG A 3 -21.76 -15.50 12.90
N MET A 4 -21.36 -14.38 12.32
CA MET A 4 -22.13 -13.14 12.36
C MET A 4 -22.41 -12.67 10.93
N THR A 5 -23.65 -12.29 10.66
CA THR A 5 -24.03 -11.61 9.42
C THR A 5 -24.67 -10.28 9.72
N GLY A 6 -24.58 -9.34 8.79
CA GLY A 6 -25.17 -8.02 8.94
C GLY A 6 -25.25 -7.25 7.64
N MET A 7 -25.74 -6.02 7.74
CA MET A 7 -25.74 -5.06 6.64
C MET A 7 -24.94 -3.84 7.05
N ILE A 8 -24.18 -3.31 6.10
CA ILE A 8 -23.56 -2.00 6.18
C ILE A 8 -24.28 -1.08 5.19
N LYS A 9 -24.55 0.15 5.63
CA LYS A 9 -25.08 1.20 4.77
C LYS A 9 -24.09 2.35 4.73
N ASN A 10 -23.78 2.83 3.53
CA ASN A 10 -23.05 4.05 3.38
C ASN A 10 -24.00 5.22 3.67
N GLY A 11 -24.06 5.64 4.93
CA GLY A 11 -24.85 6.78 5.36
C GLY A 11 -24.16 8.13 5.15
N GLY A 12 -22.93 8.12 4.64
CA GLY A 12 -22.15 9.31 4.34
C GLY A 12 -22.39 9.81 2.92
N ASP A 13 -21.62 10.83 2.59
CA ASP A 13 -21.54 11.48 1.28
C ASP A 13 -20.33 11.01 0.45
N LYS A 14 -19.49 10.13 1.01
CA LYS A 14 -18.26 9.64 0.39
C LYS A 14 -18.36 8.18 -0.03
N THR A 15 -17.79 7.84 -1.18
CA THR A 15 -17.62 6.45 -1.63
C THR A 15 -16.55 5.73 -0.79
N PHE A 16 -16.83 4.50 -0.34
CA PHE A 16 -15.82 3.62 0.25
C PHE A 16 -15.25 2.67 -0.80
N LEU A 17 -13.96 2.34 -0.68
CA LEU A 17 -13.21 1.54 -1.64
C LEU A 17 -12.47 0.40 -0.94
N ASN A 18 -12.36 -0.74 -1.62
CA ASN A 18 -11.50 -1.89 -1.29
C ASN A 18 -11.48 -2.28 0.19
N PHE A 19 -12.64 -2.34 0.84
CA PHE A 19 -12.76 -2.44 2.30
C PHE A 19 -13.35 -3.75 2.81
N ARG A 20 -13.08 -4.04 4.08
CA ARG A 20 -13.67 -5.05 4.93
C ARG A 20 -14.23 -4.37 6.18
N VAL A 21 -15.18 -5.05 6.80
CA VAL A 21 -15.63 -4.74 8.15
C VAL A 21 -14.82 -5.62 9.10
N TYR A 22 -14.30 -5.04 10.17
CA TYR A 22 -13.60 -5.74 11.25
C TYR A 22 -14.38 -5.60 12.54
N ALA A 23 -14.30 -6.58 13.43
CA ALA A 23 -14.91 -6.53 14.75
C ALA A 23 -14.12 -7.33 15.78
N LEU A 24 -14.08 -6.84 17.02
CA LEU A 24 -13.53 -7.58 18.15
C LEU A 24 -14.53 -8.64 18.61
N ILE A 25 -14.08 -9.88 18.75
CA ILE A 25 -14.81 -10.98 19.39
C ILE A 25 -14.45 -10.95 20.87
N LYS A 26 -15.47 -10.96 21.74
CA LYS A 26 -15.27 -10.90 23.20
C LYS A 26 -16.01 -12.00 23.94
N ASP A 27 -15.47 -12.37 25.10
CA ASP A 27 -16.08 -13.29 26.05
C ASP A 27 -17.12 -12.60 26.96
N GLN A 28 -17.64 -13.36 27.92
CA GLN A 28 -18.66 -12.92 28.88
C GLN A 28 -18.16 -11.85 29.86
N ASN A 29 -16.85 -11.71 30.00
CA ASN A 29 -16.16 -10.78 30.89
C ASN A 29 -15.56 -9.59 30.13
N GLU A 30 -15.98 -9.36 28.88
CA GLU A 30 -15.44 -8.33 27.97
C GLU A 30 -13.96 -8.52 27.60
N GLN A 31 -13.36 -9.70 27.85
CA GLN A 31 -12.02 -10.02 27.38
C GLN A 31 -12.06 -10.29 25.88
N ILE A 32 -11.08 -9.75 25.16
CA ILE A 32 -10.96 -9.94 23.71
C ILE A 32 -10.45 -11.36 23.46
N LEU A 33 -11.24 -12.12 22.71
CA LEU A 33 -10.93 -13.49 22.30
C LEU A 33 -10.25 -13.51 20.93
N ASP A 34 -10.67 -12.62 20.02
CA ASP A 34 -10.21 -12.59 18.63
C ASP A 34 -10.64 -11.29 17.90
N VAL A 35 -10.21 -11.12 16.64
CA VAL A 35 -10.67 -10.12 15.68
C VAL A 35 -11.22 -10.81 14.45
N ALA A 36 -12.47 -10.54 14.10
CA ALA A 36 -13.09 -11.04 12.89
C ALA A 36 -13.03 -10.02 11.74
N SER A 37 -13.02 -10.51 10.50
CA SER A 37 -13.14 -9.72 9.29
C SER A 37 -14.27 -10.24 8.39
N SER A 38 -14.87 -9.34 7.60
CA SER A 38 -15.85 -9.69 6.57
C SER A 38 -15.19 -10.12 5.26
N GLN A 39 -16.01 -10.53 4.29
CA GLN A 39 -15.58 -10.52 2.88
C GLN A 39 -15.20 -9.10 2.42
N GLN A 40 -14.40 -9.02 1.35
CA GLN A 40 -13.95 -7.76 0.75
C GLN A 40 -15.04 -7.13 -0.12
N PHE A 41 -15.11 -5.80 -0.09
CA PHE A 41 -15.99 -4.96 -0.89
C PHE A 41 -15.14 -4.01 -1.76
N GLY A 42 -15.34 -4.04 -3.08
CA GLY A 42 -14.56 -3.22 -4.02
C GLY A 42 -14.94 -1.74 -3.99
N ILE A 43 -16.23 -1.43 -4.05
CA ILE A 43 -16.75 -0.06 -4.04
C ILE A 43 -18.09 -0.02 -3.29
N MET A 44 -18.37 1.09 -2.62
CA MET A 44 -19.67 1.33 -1.99
C MET A 44 -20.03 2.82 -2.06
N HIS A 45 -21.00 3.15 -2.90
CA HIS A 45 -21.43 4.53 -3.14
C HIS A 45 -22.30 5.09 -2.00
N PRO A 46 -22.40 6.43 -1.85
CA PRO A 46 -23.32 7.05 -0.92
C PRO A 46 -24.76 6.52 -1.05
N GLY A 47 -25.34 6.11 0.08
CA GLY A 47 -26.70 5.56 0.15
C GLY A 47 -26.81 4.05 -0.13
N GLU A 48 -25.77 3.41 -0.66
CA GLU A 48 -25.73 1.99 -0.94
C GLU A 48 -25.79 1.14 0.34
N THR A 49 -26.27 -0.10 0.25
CA THR A 49 -26.30 -1.06 1.36
C THR A 49 -25.76 -2.40 0.89
N LEU A 50 -24.79 -2.95 1.63
CA LEU A 50 -24.13 -4.21 1.31
C LEU A 50 -24.26 -5.18 2.50
N GLU A 51 -24.39 -6.48 2.22
CA GLU A 51 -24.44 -7.53 3.25
C GLU A 51 -23.03 -8.02 3.59
N PHE A 52 -22.75 -8.36 4.84
CA PHE A 52 -21.48 -8.93 5.29
C PHE A 52 -21.64 -10.20 6.12
N GLU A 53 -20.65 -11.09 6.07
CA GLU A 53 -20.51 -12.27 6.92
C GLU A 53 -19.12 -12.30 7.57
N MET A 54 -19.06 -12.69 8.85
CA MET A 54 -17.85 -12.92 9.62
C MET A 54 -17.88 -14.34 10.18
N ILE A 55 -16.79 -15.09 9.99
CA ILE A 55 -16.66 -16.49 10.42
C ILE A 55 -15.52 -16.58 11.44
N PRO A 56 -15.80 -16.87 12.72
CA PRO A 56 -14.76 -16.99 13.74
C PRO A 56 -14.04 -18.34 13.66
N ASP A 57 -12.88 -18.44 14.33
CA ASP A 57 -12.19 -19.73 14.45
C ASP A 57 -13.06 -20.75 15.21
N PRO A 58 -13.19 -22.00 14.72
CA PRO A 58 -13.98 -23.05 15.38
C PRO A 58 -13.61 -23.32 16.84
N LYS A 59 -12.36 -23.03 17.26
CA LYS A 59 -11.87 -23.27 18.62
C LYS A 59 -12.47 -22.33 19.65
N ILE A 60 -12.83 -21.10 19.26
CA ILE A 60 -13.33 -20.07 20.18
C ILE A 60 -14.85 -19.97 20.20
N VAL A 61 -15.57 -20.67 19.31
CA VAL A 61 -17.02 -20.54 19.09
C VAL A 61 -17.85 -20.66 20.38
N ASN A 62 -17.42 -21.49 21.33
CA ASN A 62 -18.14 -21.71 22.59
C ASN A 62 -17.88 -20.61 23.64
N GLU A 63 -16.89 -19.76 23.42
CA GLU A 63 -16.48 -18.68 24.32
C GLU A 63 -17.00 -17.31 23.86
N ILE A 64 -17.44 -17.20 22.60
CA ILE A 64 -17.98 -15.97 22.01
C ILE A 64 -19.24 -15.52 22.73
N ASN A 65 -19.19 -14.31 23.29
CA ASN A 65 -20.34 -13.61 23.84
C ASN A 65 -20.81 -12.47 22.94
N SER A 66 -19.89 -11.71 22.34
CA SER A 66 -20.25 -10.59 21.47
C SER A 66 -19.21 -10.26 20.40
N TYR A 67 -19.68 -9.58 19.35
CA TYR A 67 -18.87 -8.84 18.39
C TYR A 67 -19.07 -7.35 18.66
N SER A 68 -17.98 -6.59 18.79
CA SER A 68 -18.04 -5.17 19.14
C SER A 68 -16.90 -4.38 18.49
N CYS A 69 -16.94 -3.05 18.63
CA CYS A 69 -15.91 -2.17 18.06
C CYS A 69 -15.74 -2.35 16.55
N PHE A 70 -16.87 -2.37 15.83
CA PHE A 70 -16.86 -2.48 14.37
C PHE A 70 -16.05 -1.35 13.76
N SER A 71 -15.10 -1.72 12.91
CA SER A 71 -14.29 -0.79 12.13
C SER A 71 -14.36 -1.16 10.66
N PHE A 72 -14.07 -0.20 9.80
CA PHE A 72 -13.85 -0.42 8.38
C PHE A 72 -12.35 -0.31 8.13
N GLY A 73 -11.81 -1.15 7.26
CA GLY A 73 -10.42 -1.05 6.82
C GLY A 73 -10.30 -1.62 5.42
N ASP A 74 -9.38 -1.11 4.60
CA ASP A 74 -9.07 -1.75 3.32
C ASP A 74 -8.45 -3.14 3.52
N GLU A 75 -8.23 -3.91 2.46
CA GLU A 75 -7.10 -4.85 2.49
C GLU A 75 -5.89 -3.99 2.83
N SER A 76 -5.50 -4.08 4.10
CA SER A 76 -4.94 -2.93 4.79
C SER A 76 -3.47 -2.91 4.52
N VAL A 77 -3.14 -2.47 3.31
CA VAL A 77 -1.84 -1.95 2.92
C VAL A 77 -1.65 -0.66 3.72
N LEU A 78 -1.32 -0.80 4.99
CA LEU A 78 -1.27 0.31 5.93
C LEU A 78 0.02 1.11 5.68
N PRO A 79 -0.08 2.40 5.35
CA PRO A 79 1.11 3.22 5.22
C PRO A 79 1.70 3.45 6.61
N LEU A 80 2.99 3.14 6.74
CA LEU A 80 3.81 3.52 7.88
C LEU A 80 4.87 4.51 7.44
N ASN A 81 5.14 5.45 8.33
CA ASN A 81 6.15 6.46 8.14
C ASN A 81 7.24 6.27 9.18
N ALA A 82 8.48 6.32 8.74
CA ALA A 82 9.65 6.41 9.59
C ALA A 82 10.52 7.60 9.14
N ASP A 83 11.21 8.23 10.08
CA ASP A 83 12.28 9.17 9.72
C ASP A 83 13.50 8.36 9.25
N ARG A 84 14.04 8.72 8.09
CA ARG A 84 15.30 8.20 7.58
C ARG A 84 16.13 9.39 7.09
N ASN A 85 17.21 9.72 7.80
CA ASN A 85 18.08 10.86 7.50
C ASN A 85 17.37 12.23 7.42
N GLY A 86 16.31 12.44 8.21
CA GLY A 86 15.54 13.70 8.20
C GLY A 86 14.53 13.80 7.05
N GLU A 87 14.35 12.73 6.27
CA GLU A 87 13.30 12.59 5.26
C GLU A 87 12.25 11.58 5.72
N GLN A 88 11.01 11.76 5.26
CA GLN A 88 9.91 10.86 5.56
C GLN A 88 10.00 9.63 4.64
N TYR A 89 10.39 8.49 5.21
CA TYR A 89 10.37 7.20 4.54
C TYR A 89 9.01 6.53 4.72
N THR A 90 8.20 6.56 3.67
CA THR A 90 6.88 5.92 3.64
C THR A 90 6.99 4.53 3.03
N PHE A 91 6.46 3.53 3.73
CA PHE A 91 6.35 2.16 3.25
C PHE A 91 4.99 1.59 3.64
N ARG A 92 4.66 0.44 3.07
CA ARG A 92 3.34 -0.17 3.22
C ARG A 92 3.48 -1.55 3.86
N TYR A 93 2.41 -2.06 4.45
CA TYR A 93 2.38 -3.45 4.90
C TYR A 93 0.99 -4.02 4.80
N ASP A 94 0.89 -5.29 4.41
CA ASP A 94 -0.32 -6.11 4.53
C ASP A 94 -0.10 -7.14 5.63
N SER A 95 -0.91 -7.09 6.68
CA SER A 95 -0.81 -8.05 7.78
C SER A 95 -2.08 -8.12 8.62
N GLY A 96 -2.32 -9.31 9.21
CA GLY A 96 -3.25 -9.44 10.33
C GLY A 96 -2.67 -8.92 11.67
N ALA A 97 -1.35 -8.74 11.76
CA ALA A 97 -0.69 -8.14 12.93
C ALA A 97 -0.56 -6.62 12.77
N LEU A 98 -0.57 -5.91 13.89
CA LEU A 98 -0.36 -4.47 13.92
C LEU A 98 1.15 -4.16 13.89
N PHE A 99 1.54 -3.10 13.18
CA PHE A 99 2.87 -2.51 13.23
C PHE A 99 2.79 -1.00 13.40
N HIS A 100 3.64 -0.41 14.25
CA HIS A 100 3.71 1.04 14.43
C HIS A 100 5.08 1.49 14.99
N ASP A 101 5.25 2.81 15.13
CA ASP A 101 6.46 3.46 15.69
C ASP A 101 7.77 3.07 15.01
N GLY A 102 7.77 3.00 13.67
CA GLY A 102 8.94 2.72 12.85
C GLY A 102 10.09 3.69 13.09
N LYS A 103 11.30 3.16 13.35
CA LYS A 103 12.53 3.94 13.56
C LYS A 103 13.72 3.27 12.90
N PHE A 104 14.42 4.02 12.05
CA PHE A 104 15.68 3.58 11.49
C PHE A 104 16.82 3.66 12.52
N SER A 105 17.79 2.75 12.38
CA SER A 105 19.10 2.85 13.02
C SER A 105 19.84 4.11 12.53
N SER A 106 20.84 4.55 13.30
CA SER A 106 21.63 5.73 12.95
C SER A 106 22.44 5.58 11.65
N ASP A 107 22.70 4.33 11.24
CA ASP A 107 23.37 4.00 9.97
C ASP A 107 22.38 3.67 8.84
N THR A 108 21.08 3.84 9.10
CA THR A 108 19.95 3.63 8.18
C THR A 108 19.80 2.23 7.58
N THR A 109 20.50 1.24 8.13
CA THR A 109 20.47 -0.15 7.62
C THR A 109 19.43 -1.06 8.29
N GLU A 110 18.85 -0.62 9.41
CA GLU A 110 17.86 -1.38 10.19
C GLU A 110 16.62 -0.54 10.47
N LEU A 111 15.44 -1.10 10.24
CA LEU A 111 14.15 -0.52 10.62
C LEU A 111 13.56 -1.34 11.77
N LYS A 112 13.34 -0.69 12.92
CA LYS A 112 12.65 -1.29 14.07
C LYS A 112 11.23 -0.76 14.18
N MET A 113 10.26 -1.65 14.40
CA MET A 113 8.85 -1.35 14.62
C MET A 113 8.31 -2.11 15.82
N THR A 114 7.34 -1.53 16.52
CA THR A 114 6.56 -2.26 17.53
C THR A 114 5.50 -3.08 16.82
N SER A 115 5.32 -4.35 17.21
CA SER A 115 4.29 -5.23 16.65
C SER A 115 3.43 -5.91 17.72
N LEU A 116 2.18 -6.11 17.36
CA LEU A 116 1.19 -6.80 18.18
C LEU A 116 0.39 -7.79 17.31
N ASN A 117 0.48 -9.08 17.62
CA ASN A 117 -0.45 -10.09 17.13
C ASN A 117 -1.35 -10.51 18.31
N SER A 118 -2.64 -10.19 18.24
CA SER A 118 -3.62 -10.55 19.26
C SER A 118 -4.35 -11.88 18.96
N PHE A 119 -4.08 -12.51 17.82
CA PHE A 119 -4.66 -13.79 17.43
C PHE A 119 -3.90 -14.95 18.06
N PHE A 120 -4.56 -16.06 18.36
CA PHE A 120 -3.89 -17.25 18.90
C PHE A 120 -3.00 -17.95 17.87
N GLY A 121 -3.31 -17.78 16.58
CA GLY A 121 -2.56 -18.35 15.47
C GLY A 121 -1.47 -17.41 14.95
N GLU A 122 -0.56 -17.99 14.18
CA GLU A 122 0.40 -17.22 13.41
C GLU A 122 -0.34 -16.38 12.35
N LEU A 123 0.03 -15.12 12.24
CA LEU A 123 -0.49 -14.22 11.22
C LEU A 123 0.58 -13.90 10.19
N ASN A 124 0.18 -13.79 8.94
CA ASN A 124 1.08 -13.38 7.88
C ASN A 124 1.31 -11.87 7.93
N ALA A 125 2.52 -11.45 7.57
CA ALA A 125 2.89 -10.07 7.36
C ALA A 125 3.72 -9.96 6.09
N SER A 126 3.41 -8.96 5.26
CA SER A 126 4.18 -8.60 4.08
C SER A 126 4.44 -7.10 4.13
N PHE A 127 5.71 -6.70 4.28
CA PHE A 127 6.10 -5.31 4.09
C PHE A 127 6.34 -5.05 2.61
N GLU A 128 5.98 -3.86 2.16
CA GLU A 128 6.29 -3.36 0.84
C GLU A 128 7.15 -2.10 0.97
N PHE A 129 8.43 -2.23 0.62
CA PHE A 129 9.44 -1.18 0.72
C PHE A 129 9.81 -0.63 -0.66
N PRO A 130 9.91 0.69 -0.84
CA PRO A 130 10.53 1.26 -2.02
C PRO A 130 11.97 0.77 -2.18
N GLN A 131 12.33 0.29 -3.36
CA GLN A 131 13.68 -0.18 -3.64
C GLN A 131 14.66 0.99 -3.73
N SER A 132 15.77 0.90 -3.00
CA SER A 132 16.88 1.86 -3.08
C SER A 132 18.11 1.27 -3.79
N SER A 133 18.28 -0.05 -3.74
CA SER A 133 19.39 -0.76 -4.39
C SER A 133 18.96 -2.17 -4.81
N MET A 134 19.54 -2.69 -5.89
CA MET A 134 19.42 -4.11 -6.25
C MET A 134 20.10 -5.05 -5.25
N HIS A 135 20.94 -4.51 -4.37
CA HIS A 135 21.70 -5.28 -3.38
C HIS A 135 20.99 -5.44 -2.03
N GLU A 136 19.79 -4.87 -1.88
CA GLU A 136 18.98 -5.04 -0.67
C GLU A 136 18.62 -6.51 -0.47
N ASN A 137 18.97 -7.04 0.70
CA ASN A 137 18.74 -8.43 1.08
C ASN A 137 18.22 -8.47 2.51
N PHE A 138 16.90 -8.65 2.64
CA PHE A 138 16.22 -8.41 3.90
C PHE A 138 16.29 -9.61 4.83
N GLU A 139 16.52 -9.32 6.11
CA GLU A 139 16.42 -10.27 7.21
C GLU A 139 15.47 -9.73 8.27
N VAL A 140 14.56 -10.58 8.76
CA VAL A 140 13.58 -10.20 9.78
C VAL A 140 13.91 -10.85 11.12
N TYR A 141 13.85 -10.07 12.19
CA TYR A 141 14.07 -10.52 13.57
C TYR A 141 12.88 -10.17 14.45
N LEU A 142 12.58 -11.06 15.40
CA LEU A 142 11.60 -10.83 16.46
C LEU A 142 12.34 -10.69 17.80
N ASP A 143 12.09 -9.60 18.53
CA ASP A 143 12.57 -9.36 19.90
C ASP A 143 11.38 -9.04 20.81
N GLY A 144 10.87 -10.05 21.51
CA GLY A 144 9.58 -9.96 22.19
C GLY A 144 9.14 -11.23 22.87
N SER A 145 7.83 -11.35 23.09
CA SER A 145 7.24 -12.54 23.70
C SER A 145 5.90 -12.91 23.08
N SER A 146 5.62 -14.21 23.00
CA SER A 146 4.28 -14.76 22.72
C SER A 146 3.74 -15.43 23.98
N TYR A 147 2.43 -15.33 24.19
CA TYR A 147 1.75 -16.00 25.29
C TYR A 147 0.90 -17.18 24.77
N SER A 148 0.92 -18.30 25.48
CA SER A 148 0.09 -19.47 25.16
C SER A 148 -0.39 -20.16 26.44
N ASN A 149 -1.33 -21.10 26.32
CA ASN A 149 -1.77 -21.93 27.45
C ASN A 149 -0.62 -22.76 28.06
N ASP A 150 0.42 -23.04 27.29
CA ASP A 150 1.59 -23.83 27.72
C ASP A 150 2.72 -22.94 28.31
N GLY A 151 2.51 -21.62 28.36
CA GLY A 151 3.44 -20.65 28.92
C GLY A 151 3.85 -19.53 27.96
N THR A 152 4.84 -18.74 28.37
CA THR A 152 5.40 -17.62 27.60
C THR A 152 6.63 -18.06 26.82
N THR A 153 6.64 -17.81 25.51
CA THR A 153 7.80 -17.99 24.63
C THR A 153 8.49 -16.64 24.45
N LEU A 154 9.81 -16.60 24.62
CA LEU A 154 10.63 -15.40 24.36
C LEU A 154 11.28 -15.51 22.99
N TYR A 155 11.22 -14.45 22.21
CA TYR A 155 11.85 -14.32 20.91
C TYR A 155 13.01 -13.33 21.02
N LYS A 156 14.15 -13.71 20.47
CA LYS A 156 15.29 -12.84 20.22
C LYS A 156 16.14 -13.42 19.09
N GLU A 157 15.49 -13.67 17.97
CA GLU A 157 16.04 -14.47 16.90
C GLU A 157 15.60 -14.00 15.52
N LYS A 158 16.36 -14.44 14.52
CA LYS A 158 16.01 -14.29 13.11
C LYS A 158 14.86 -15.24 12.80
N VAL A 159 13.83 -14.75 12.12
CA VAL A 159 12.77 -15.59 11.56
C VAL A 159 12.98 -15.82 10.07
N THR A 160 12.33 -16.85 9.54
CA THR A 160 12.29 -17.08 8.10
C THR A 160 11.46 -15.97 7.44
N ASN A 161 12.02 -15.34 6.42
CA ASN A 161 11.32 -14.41 5.55
C ASN A 161 11.55 -14.76 4.08
N LEU A 162 10.60 -14.35 3.23
CA LEU A 162 10.72 -14.38 1.78
C LEU A 162 10.84 -12.94 1.27
N GLN A 163 11.61 -12.76 0.21
CA GLN A 163 11.76 -11.48 -0.47
C GLN A 163 11.39 -11.66 -1.95
N SER A 164 10.59 -10.75 -2.49
CA SER A 164 10.29 -10.64 -3.92
C SER A 164 10.23 -9.18 -4.35
N LEU A 165 10.33 -8.92 -5.64
CA LEU A 165 10.21 -7.57 -6.23
C LEU A 165 8.93 -7.54 -7.08
N ASP A 166 8.12 -6.50 -6.96
CA ASP A 166 6.94 -6.30 -7.80
C ASP A 166 7.26 -5.54 -9.10
N GLU A 167 6.26 -5.41 -9.96
CA GLU A 167 6.36 -4.71 -11.25
C GLU A 167 6.63 -3.20 -11.09
N MET A 168 6.31 -2.61 -9.94
CA MET A 168 6.60 -1.21 -9.61
C MET A 168 8.01 -1.03 -9.02
N GLY A 169 8.76 -2.11 -8.84
CA GLY A 169 10.08 -2.08 -8.23
C GLY A 169 10.05 -1.97 -6.71
N ASN A 170 8.96 -2.30 -6.03
CA ASN A 170 8.96 -2.38 -4.56
C ASN A 170 9.33 -3.78 -4.09
N TRP A 171 10.09 -3.84 -3.02
CA TRP A 171 10.40 -5.08 -2.32
C TRP A 171 9.24 -5.52 -1.44
N HIS A 172 8.78 -6.74 -1.65
CA HIS A 172 7.88 -7.45 -0.75
C HIS A 172 8.69 -8.33 0.19
N VAL A 173 8.55 -8.10 1.50
CA VAL A 173 9.21 -8.87 2.56
C VAL A 173 8.16 -9.58 3.40
N TYR A 174 7.97 -10.86 3.11
CA TYR A 174 6.95 -11.71 3.74
C TYR A 174 7.53 -12.51 4.90
N PHE A 175 6.82 -12.59 6.02
CA PHE A 175 7.16 -13.38 7.20
C PHE A 175 5.89 -13.68 8.02
N THR A 176 6.03 -14.50 9.07
CA THR A 176 4.94 -14.78 10.01
C THR A 176 5.20 -14.16 11.37
N VAL A 177 4.14 -13.69 12.01
CA VAL A 177 4.14 -13.18 13.38
C VAL A 177 3.46 -14.21 14.28
N PRO A 178 4.14 -14.74 15.32
CA PRO A 178 3.56 -15.73 16.22
C PRO A 178 2.27 -15.24 16.87
N GLY A 179 1.36 -16.18 17.20
CA GLY A 179 0.14 -15.85 17.92
C GLY A 179 0.44 -15.18 19.26
N PHE A 180 -0.39 -14.24 19.68
CA PHE A 180 -0.22 -13.46 20.92
C PHE A 180 1.15 -12.77 21.06
N TYR A 181 1.85 -12.52 19.96
CA TYR A 181 3.14 -11.85 19.97
C TYR A 181 3.02 -10.39 20.37
N GLN A 182 3.92 -9.95 21.24
CA GLN A 182 4.12 -8.57 21.64
C GLN A 182 5.62 -8.29 21.71
N GLY A 183 6.09 -7.33 20.91
CA GLY A 183 7.50 -6.96 20.90
C GLY A 183 7.92 -6.19 19.66
N ASP A 184 9.22 -6.09 19.45
CA ASP A 184 9.80 -5.41 18.31
C ASP A 184 9.91 -6.37 17.11
N VAL A 185 9.67 -5.86 15.91
CA VAL A 185 10.10 -6.45 14.64
C VAL A 185 11.20 -5.58 14.07
N ILE A 186 12.33 -6.20 13.75
CA ILE A 186 13.51 -5.53 13.21
C ILE A 186 13.76 -6.08 11.82
N VAL A 187 13.69 -5.22 10.82
CA VAL A 187 14.03 -5.52 9.43
C VAL A 187 15.41 -4.94 9.16
N LYS A 188 16.34 -5.79 8.70
CA LYS A 188 17.71 -5.40 8.35
C LYS A 188 17.94 -5.57 6.86
N GLY A 189 18.98 -4.93 6.33
CA GLY A 189 19.41 -5.10 4.94
C GLY A 189 18.94 -3.98 4.02
N PHE A 190 18.53 -2.84 4.59
CA PHE A 190 18.31 -1.62 3.82
C PHE A 190 19.64 -1.07 3.31
N HIS A 191 19.63 -0.54 2.10
CA HIS A 191 20.77 0.15 1.51
C HIS A 191 20.41 1.60 1.21
N GLU A 192 21.42 2.48 1.28
CA GLU A 192 21.29 3.79 0.66
C GLU A 192 21.33 3.64 -0.87
N PRO A 193 20.71 4.56 -1.61
CA PRO A 193 20.70 4.53 -3.06
C PRO A 193 22.13 4.49 -3.64
N ASP A 194 22.44 3.42 -4.39
CA ASP A 194 23.77 3.17 -4.96
C ASP A 194 23.82 3.26 -6.49
N GLY A 195 22.70 3.62 -7.12
CA GLY A 195 22.57 3.78 -8.57
C GLY A 195 22.44 2.48 -9.35
N THR A 196 22.18 1.35 -8.67
CA THR A 196 21.94 0.06 -9.35
C THR A 196 20.51 -0.12 -9.83
N VAL A 197 19.57 0.68 -9.33
CA VAL A 197 18.16 0.62 -9.68
C VAL A 197 17.87 1.61 -10.80
N GLU A 198 17.52 1.10 -11.97
CA GLU A 198 17.01 1.91 -13.07
C GLU A 198 15.48 1.93 -13.00
N VAL A 199 14.90 3.12 -12.86
CA VAL A 199 13.43 3.30 -12.92
C VAL A 199 13.03 3.25 -14.40
N PRO A 200 12.15 2.32 -14.82
CA PRO A 200 11.71 2.25 -16.21
C PRO A 200 10.96 3.53 -16.60
N GLU A 201 11.23 4.08 -17.79
CA GLU A 201 10.52 5.26 -18.31
C GLU A 201 9.01 5.01 -18.44
N GLU A 202 8.63 3.75 -18.70
CA GLU A 202 7.24 3.31 -18.84
C GLU A 202 6.97 2.05 -18.03
N LEU A 203 5.84 2.03 -17.32
CA LEU A 203 5.35 0.89 -16.54
C LEU A 203 3.91 0.57 -16.92
N ASP A 204 3.62 -0.68 -17.31
CA ASP A 204 2.25 -1.16 -17.47
C ASP A 204 1.66 -1.52 -16.12
N ILE A 205 0.67 -0.74 -15.70
CA ILE A 205 0.00 -0.85 -14.40
C ILE A 205 -1.48 -1.20 -14.56
N SER A 206 -1.89 -1.70 -15.72
CA SER A 206 -3.29 -2.01 -16.05
C SER A 206 -3.96 -2.93 -15.02
N ASN A 207 -3.19 -3.86 -14.43
CA ASN A 207 -3.69 -4.81 -13.44
C ASN A 207 -3.63 -4.27 -12.00
N MET A 208 -3.02 -3.10 -11.78
CA MET A 208 -2.81 -2.51 -10.46
C MET A 208 -3.80 -1.37 -10.17
N VAL A 209 -4.38 -0.79 -11.21
CA VAL A 209 -5.35 0.30 -11.10
C VAL A 209 -6.76 -0.25 -11.30
N TYR A 210 -7.62 -0.03 -10.31
CA TYR A 210 -9.04 -0.30 -10.48
C TYR A 210 -9.68 0.85 -11.26
N ALA A 211 -10.06 0.57 -12.50
CA ALA A 211 -10.76 1.49 -13.38
C ALA A 211 -12.15 0.97 -13.72
N GLU A 212 -13.14 1.87 -13.67
CA GLU A 212 -14.53 1.62 -14.02
C GLU A 212 -14.96 2.61 -15.10
N MET A 213 -15.67 2.12 -16.11
CA MET A 213 -16.26 2.93 -17.16
C MET A 213 -17.77 2.71 -17.20
N THR A 214 -18.54 3.77 -17.37
CA THR A 214 -19.99 3.65 -17.57
C THR A 214 -20.33 2.91 -18.87
N THR A 215 -19.49 3.07 -19.90
CA THR A 215 -19.64 2.48 -21.25
C THR A 215 -18.26 2.26 -21.88
N GLY A 216 -18.05 1.17 -22.63
CA GLY A 216 -16.72 0.88 -23.21
C GLY A 216 -15.80 0.13 -22.25
N GLN A 217 -14.49 0.12 -22.54
CA GLN A 217 -13.49 -0.62 -21.77
C GLN A 217 -12.11 0.06 -21.78
N VAL A 218 -11.40 -0.02 -20.65
CA VAL A 218 -9.97 0.32 -20.58
C VAL A 218 -9.17 -0.84 -21.18
N THR A 219 -8.26 -0.53 -22.10
CA THR A 219 -7.40 -1.53 -22.74
C THR A 219 -6.00 -1.59 -22.14
N ASN A 220 -5.48 -0.45 -21.68
CA ASN A 220 -4.15 -0.35 -21.07
C ASN A 220 -4.03 0.90 -20.19
N ILE A 221 -3.19 0.83 -19.16
CA ILE A 221 -2.78 1.96 -18.32
C ILE A 221 -1.25 1.92 -18.18
N ILE A 222 -0.59 2.96 -18.71
CA ILE A 222 0.86 3.12 -18.68
C ILE A 222 1.22 4.31 -17.80
N ALA A 223 2.05 4.09 -16.77
CA ALA A 223 2.69 5.16 -16.03
C ALA A 223 3.98 5.60 -16.75
N LYS A 224 4.11 6.89 -17.02
CA LYS A 224 5.31 7.54 -17.56
C LYS A 224 6.10 8.16 -16.42
N THR A 225 7.10 7.45 -15.92
CA THR A 225 7.81 7.82 -14.68
C THR A 225 8.66 9.08 -14.82
N THR A 226 9.03 9.47 -16.05
CA THR A 226 9.82 10.67 -16.35
C THR A 226 8.96 11.88 -16.73
N GLU A 227 7.67 11.68 -16.96
CA GLU A 227 6.71 12.73 -17.35
C GLU A 227 5.65 12.99 -16.27
N ASP A 228 5.73 12.29 -15.13
CA ASP A 228 4.78 12.36 -14.02
C ASP A 228 3.32 12.19 -14.45
N SER A 229 3.09 11.26 -15.39
CA SER A 229 1.79 11.10 -16.05
C SER A 229 1.33 9.65 -16.14
N LEU A 230 0.01 9.48 -16.21
CA LEU A 230 -0.66 8.23 -16.57
C LEU A 230 -1.29 8.36 -17.95
N VAL A 231 -1.02 7.41 -18.82
CA VAL A 231 -1.64 7.28 -20.14
C VAL A 231 -2.59 6.09 -20.12
N ILE A 232 -3.88 6.37 -20.27
CA ILE A 232 -4.96 5.40 -20.24
C ILE A 232 -5.48 5.24 -21.67
N SER A 233 -5.38 4.03 -22.20
CA SER A 233 -5.95 3.66 -23.49
C SER A 233 -7.31 3.02 -23.30
N LEU A 234 -8.29 3.41 -24.12
CA LEU A 234 -9.68 2.99 -24.00
C LEU A 234 -10.30 2.67 -25.36
N GLU A 235 -11.37 1.87 -25.34
CA GLU A 235 -12.27 1.64 -26.46
C GLU A 235 -13.68 2.09 -26.06
N THR A 236 -14.16 3.17 -26.69
CA THR A 236 -15.46 3.79 -26.36
C THR A 236 -16.37 3.88 -27.59
N THR A 237 -17.64 3.49 -27.42
CA THR A 237 -18.67 3.60 -28.49
C THR A 237 -19.72 4.66 -28.19
N GLU A 238 -19.84 5.08 -26.95
CA GLU A 238 -20.81 6.05 -26.45
C GLU A 238 -20.11 6.99 -25.46
N ASP A 239 -20.70 8.15 -25.23
CA ASP A 239 -20.25 9.07 -24.18
C ASP A 239 -20.34 8.37 -22.81
N GLY A 240 -19.47 8.77 -21.90
CA GLY A 240 -19.41 8.13 -20.59
C GLY A 240 -18.46 8.80 -19.62
N ILE A 241 -18.18 8.07 -18.55
CA ILE A 241 -17.36 8.51 -17.44
C ILE A 241 -16.39 7.39 -17.09
N LEU A 242 -15.10 7.71 -17.06
CA LEU A 242 -14.04 6.88 -16.51
C LEU A 242 -13.83 7.30 -15.06
N SER A 243 -13.85 6.34 -14.15
CA SER A 243 -13.47 6.55 -12.75
C SER A 243 -12.39 5.56 -12.38
N PHE A 244 -11.29 6.04 -11.80
CA PHE A 244 -10.24 5.14 -11.33
C PHE A 244 -9.64 5.60 -10.01
N THR A 245 -9.13 4.65 -9.25
CA THR A 245 -8.49 4.92 -7.96
C THR A 245 -7.05 5.38 -8.17
N THR A 246 -6.71 6.49 -7.53
CA THR A 246 -5.34 7.01 -7.45
C THR A 246 -4.72 6.63 -6.10
N SER A 247 -3.39 6.63 -6.04
CA SER A 247 -2.66 6.56 -4.78
C SER A 247 -1.45 7.49 -4.85
N ASP A 248 -0.93 7.89 -3.69
CA ASP A 248 0.25 8.74 -3.59
C ASP A 248 1.52 8.11 -4.20
N PHE A 249 1.47 6.79 -4.48
CA PHE A 249 2.50 6.02 -5.16
C PHE A 249 2.29 5.95 -6.68
N LEU A 250 1.06 6.15 -7.16
CA LEU A 250 0.73 6.13 -8.59
C LEU A 250 0.85 7.53 -9.17
N ILE A 251 0.11 8.49 -8.61
CA ILE A 251 0.11 9.89 -9.04
C ILE A 251 -0.60 10.74 -7.96
N ARG A 252 -0.03 11.88 -7.60
CA ARG A 252 -0.63 12.83 -6.65
C ARG A 252 -1.19 14.02 -7.42
N PRO A 253 -2.22 14.71 -6.90
CA PRO A 253 -2.61 15.99 -7.47
C PRO A 253 -1.46 17.01 -7.36
N PHE A 254 -1.52 18.07 -8.15
CA PHE A 254 -0.65 19.23 -8.00
C PHE A 254 -0.93 19.97 -6.68
N SER A 255 -0.13 21.00 -6.39
CA SER A 255 -0.26 21.81 -5.16
C SER A 255 -1.61 22.52 -5.01
N ASP A 256 -2.36 22.68 -6.09
CA ASP A 256 -3.73 23.22 -6.11
C ASP A 256 -4.81 22.16 -5.83
N GLY A 257 -4.43 20.89 -5.70
CA GLY A 257 -5.32 19.77 -5.43
C GLY A 257 -5.94 19.15 -6.69
N GLY A 258 -5.58 19.61 -7.89
CA GLY A 258 -6.11 19.10 -9.16
C GLY A 258 -5.13 18.22 -9.95
N PHE A 259 -5.64 17.67 -11.05
CA PHE A 259 -4.86 17.01 -12.10
C PHE A 259 -5.02 17.78 -13.40
N PHE A 260 -4.00 17.76 -14.25
CA PHE A 260 -4.11 18.24 -15.62
C PHE A 260 -4.47 17.05 -16.51
N VAL A 261 -5.60 17.12 -17.21
CA VAL A 261 -6.17 15.99 -17.93
C VAL A 261 -6.37 16.34 -19.40
N LEU A 262 -5.86 15.47 -20.28
CA LEU A 262 -6.12 15.52 -21.72
C LEU A 262 -7.00 14.34 -22.13
N VAL A 263 -7.98 14.58 -22.97
CA VAL A 263 -8.80 13.57 -23.66
C VAL A 263 -8.52 13.69 -25.15
N ASP A 264 -7.93 12.67 -25.76
CA ASP A 264 -7.42 12.66 -27.14
C ASP A 264 -6.54 13.88 -27.48
N GLY A 265 -5.78 14.38 -26.50
CA GLY A 265 -4.90 15.54 -26.64
C GLY A 265 -5.58 16.91 -26.42
N GLU A 266 -6.87 16.95 -26.13
CA GLU A 266 -7.59 18.17 -25.74
C GLU A 266 -7.72 18.27 -24.22
N GLU A 267 -7.33 19.42 -23.66
CA GLU A 267 -7.47 19.70 -22.23
C GLU A 267 -8.93 19.80 -21.82
N ILE A 268 -9.27 19.21 -20.68
CA ILE A 268 -10.60 19.30 -20.09
C ILE A 268 -10.55 19.84 -18.65
N ASP A 269 -11.52 20.70 -18.32
CA ASP A 269 -11.72 21.20 -16.96
C ASP A 269 -12.77 20.41 -16.17
N SER A 270 -13.43 19.45 -16.81
CA SER A 270 -14.55 18.68 -16.25
C SER A 270 -14.12 17.44 -15.44
N ALA A 271 -12.81 17.20 -15.30
CA ALA A 271 -12.31 16.14 -14.44
C ALA A 271 -12.51 16.51 -12.97
N THR A 272 -12.98 15.56 -12.17
CA THR A 272 -13.22 15.76 -10.73
C THR A 272 -12.41 14.79 -9.91
N TYR A 273 -11.77 15.27 -8.84
CA TYR A 273 -10.99 14.46 -7.94
C TYR A 273 -11.55 14.51 -6.52
N GLU A 274 -12.13 13.40 -6.07
CA GLU A 274 -12.71 13.30 -4.73
C GLU A 274 -12.42 11.93 -4.12
N ASN A 275 -12.01 11.90 -2.85
CA ASN A 275 -11.74 10.67 -2.09
C ASN A 275 -10.79 9.69 -2.81
N LYS A 276 -9.72 10.22 -3.43
CA LYS A 276 -8.75 9.46 -4.23
C LYS A 276 -9.27 8.87 -5.54
N ILE A 277 -10.49 9.18 -5.95
CA ILE A 277 -11.03 8.78 -7.25
C ILE A 277 -10.90 9.96 -8.20
N LEU A 278 -10.24 9.73 -9.34
CA LEU A 278 -10.27 10.67 -10.45
C LEU A 278 -11.36 10.24 -11.43
N THR A 279 -12.29 11.15 -11.69
CA THR A 279 -13.45 10.93 -12.57
C THR A 279 -13.34 11.85 -13.78
N ILE A 280 -13.33 11.25 -14.96
CA ILE A 280 -13.06 11.90 -16.24
C ILE A 280 -14.20 11.59 -17.21
N PRO A 281 -15.01 12.58 -17.60
CA PRO A 281 -15.97 12.38 -18.68
C PRO A 281 -15.24 12.26 -20.03
N TYR A 282 -15.75 11.39 -20.91
CA TYR A 282 -15.27 11.22 -22.28
C TYR A 282 -16.43 11.13 -23.26
N THR A 283 -16.13 11.33 -24.54
CA THR A 283 -17.10 11.20 -25.64
C THR A 283 -16.93 9.87 -26.38
N ALA A 284 -17.92 9.50 -27.18
CA ALA A 284 -17.81 8.37 -28.09
C ALA A 284 -16.57 8.49 -28.99
N GLN A 285 -15.88 7.37 -29.21
CA GLN A 285 -14.63 7.26 -29.99
C GLN A 285 -13.39 7.87 -29.32
N THR A 286 -13.44 8.22 -28.04
CA THR A 286 -12.23 8.50 -27.27
C THR A 286 -11.37 7.25 -27.15
N GLU A 287 -10.08 7.41 -27.46
CA GLU A 287 -9.09 6.32 -27.48
C GLU A 287 -8.01 6.51 -26.40
N LYS A 288 -7.77 7.76 -25.98
CA LYS A 288 -6.67 8.08 -25.07
C LYS A 288 -7.06 9.14 -24.05
N ILE A 289 -6.72 8.89 -22.79
CA ILE A 289 -6.77 9.87 -21.70
C ILE A 289 -5.37 9.98 -21.07
N GLU A 290 -4.90 11.21 -20.86
CA GLU A 290 -3.62 11.49 -20.22
C GLU A 290 -3.86 12.29 -18.95
N VAL A 291 -3.29 11.84 -17.84
CA VAL A 291 -3.44 12.47 -16.52
C VAL A 291 -2.06 12.85 -16.01
N TYR A 292 -1.83 14.14 -15.78
CA TYR A 292 -0.60 14.67 -15.23
C TYR A 292 -0.85 15.16 -13.81
N GLY A 293 0.11 14.92 -12.93
CA GLY A 293 0.05 15.28 -11.52
C GLY A 293 1.44 15.55 -10.97
N SER A 294 1.55 15.58 -9.64
CA SER A 294 2.85 15.50 -8.99
C SER A 294 3.19 14.03 -8.73
N TYR A 295 4.25 13.54 -9.35
CA TYR A 295 4.84 12.27 -8.95
C TYR A 295 5.99 12.60 -8.00
N VAL A 296 6.05 11.92 -6.86
CA VAL A 296 7.28 11.88 -6.08
C VAL A 296 7.91 10.56 -6.47
N ILE A 297 8.70 10.56 -7.55
CA ILE A 297 9.86 9.65 -7.56
C ILE A 297 10.56 9.99 -6.24
N PRO A 298 10.95 9.04 -5.38
CA PRO A 298 11.96 9.35 -4.39
C PRO A 298 13.08 10.04 -5.16
N GLU A 299 13.16 11.37 -5.06
CA GLU A 299 14.29 12.10 -5.57
C GLU A 299 15.40 11.54 -4.71
N PHE A 300 16.12 10.58 -5.26
CA PHE A 300 17.34 10.13 -4.67
C PHE A 300 18.27 11.34 -4.77
N GLY A 301 18.12 12.31 -3.86
CA GLY A 301 18.90 13.54 -3.83
C GLY A 301 20.39 13.19 -3.82
N THR A 302 20.72 12.02 -3.28
CA THR A 302 22.04 11.40 -3.34
C THR A 302 22.44 10.92 -4.73
N ILE A 303 21.56 10.30 -5.54
CA ILE A 303 21.90 9.88 -6.92
C ILE A 303 22.17 11.10 -7.79
N ALA A 304 21.37 12.17 -7.70
CA ALA A 304 21.66 13.40 -8.44
C ALA A 304 23.06 13.95 -8.08
N ILE A 305 23.42 13.93 -6.79
CA ILE A 305 24.75 14.34 -6.32
C ILE A 305 25.86 13.37 -6.76
N ILE A 306 25.64 12.05 -6.72
CA ILE A 306 26.61 11.03 -7.13
C ILE A 306 26.85 11.09 -8.63
N VAL A 307 25.79 11.12 -9.44
CA VAL A 307 25.86 11.26 -10.90
C VAL A 307 26.54 12.57 -11.26
N LEU A 308 26.21 13.68 -10.59
CA LEU A 308 26.89 14.95 -10.77
C LEU A 308 28.38 14.85 -10.39
N ALA A 309 28.72 14.22 -9.27
CA ALA A 309 30.10 14.05 -8.83
C ALA A 309 30.91 13.19 -9.81
N VAL A 310 30.36 12.06 -10.27
CA VAL A 310 30.96 11.18 -11.28
C VAL A 310 31.14 11.91 -12.60
N ALA A 311 30.13 12.69 -13.03
CA ALA A 311 30.21 13.50 -14.25
C ALA A 311 31.30 14.58 -14.15
N VAL A 312 31.36 15.31 -13.04
CA VAL A 312 32.39 16.33 -12.79
C VAL A 312 33.78 15.70 -12.75
N VAL A 313 33.97 14.59 -12.04
CA VAL A 313 35.25 13.87 -11.99
C VAL A 313 35.67 13.37 -13.38
N SER A 314 34.73 12.85 -14.16
CA SER A 314 34.97 12.38 -15.53
C SER A 314 35.38 13.52 -16.46
N ILE A 315 34.71 14.68 -16.38
CA ILE A 315 35.08 15.89 -17.13
C ILE A 315 36.49 16.36 -16.74
N ILE A 316 36.81 16.42 -15.44
CA ILE A 316 38.14 16.84 -14.96
C ILE A 316 39.23 15.85 -15.43
N ALA A 317 38.97 14.55 -15.37
CA ALA A 317 39.91 13.52 -15.81
C ALA A 317 40.17 13.58 -17.32
N LEU A 318 39.12 13.76 -18.12
CA LEU A 318 39.22 13.93 -19.58
C LEU A 318 39.91 15.26 -19.93
N SER A 319 39.60 16.34 -19.21
CA SER A 319 40.21 17.66 -19.42
C SER A 319 41.68 17.71 -19.03
N ARG A 320 42.16 16.85 -18.14
CA ARG A 320 43.60 16.73 -17.79
C ARG A 320 44.41 15.90 -18.79
N LYS A 321 43.74 15.17 -19.69
CA LYS A 321 44.39 14.28 -20.67
C LYS A 321 44.57 14.92 -22.05
N ASN A 322 44.14 16.18 -22.21
CA ASN A 322 44.35 17.02 -23.40
C ASN A 322 45.27 18.20 -23.08
#